data_AF-A0A3T2DSQ4-F1
#
_entry.id   AF-A0A3T2DSQ4-F1
#
_cell.length_a   1.000
_cell.length_b   1.000
_cell.length_c   1.000
_cell.angle_alpha   90.00
_cell.angle_beta   90.00
_cell.angle_gamma   90.00
#
_symmetry.space_group_name_H-M   'P 1'
#
loop_
_entity.id
_entity.type
_entity.pdbx_description
1 polymer ?
#
loop_
_entity_poly.entity_id
_entity_poly.type
_entity_poly.pdbx_seq_one_letter_code
_entity_poly.pdbx_strand_id
1 'polypeptide(L)'
;MQLSKAEVLASKVSDEIEERLGDKISSSFSIYKTQDEPWIEFSIEFSAYNFFNIILNYDRGSFGCSIENGGLGIALPNTQKWYDKADMDIFCKELQEQLELRIPDKFLVYNGWK
;
A
#
# COMPACT_ATOMS: atom_id res chain seq x y z
N MET A 1 -3.79 -22.22 13.07
CA MET A 1 -2.74 -21.30 13.58
C MET A 1 -3.44 -20.01 13.96
N GLN A 2 -3.15 -19.42 15.12
CA GLN A 2 -3.70 -18.13 15.49
C GLN A 2 -2.83 -17.03 14.85
N LEU A 3 -3.44 -16.07 14.18
CA LEU A 3 -2.72 -14.94 13.58
C LEU A 3 -2.16 -14.02 14.68
N SER A 4 -0.96 -13.48 14.45
CA SER A 4 -0.34 -12.42 15.24
C SER A 4 -1.12 -11.10 15.14
N LYS A 5 -0.89 -10.16 16.06
CA LYS A 5 -1.53 -8.84 15.98
C LYS A 5 -1.10 -8.08 14.73
N ALA A 6 0.17 -8.21 14.35
CA ALA A 6 0.73 -7.65 13.12
C ALA A 6 0.03 -8.21 11.87
N GLU A 7 -0.17 -9.53 11.78
CA GLU A 7 -0.88 -10.14 10.65
C GLU A 7 -2.34 -9.70 10.55
N VAL A 8 -3.04 -9.61 11.69
CA VAL A 8 -4.43 -9.12 11.73
C VAL A 8 -4.52 -7.68 11.26
N LEU A 9 -3.62 -6.81 11.73
CA LEU A 9 -3.59 -5.40 11.32
C LEU A 9 -3.20 -5.25 9.84
N ALA A 10 -2.20 -6.00 9.38
CA ALA A 10 -1.77 -5.99 7.98
C ALA A 10 -2.89 -6.44 7.03
N SER A 11 -3.68 -7.46 7.42
CA SER A 11 -4.87 -7.88 6.67
C SER A 11 -5.89 -6.75 6.59
N LYS A 12 -6.19 -6.10 7.72
CA LYS A 12 -7.14 -4.97 7.75
C LYS A 12 -6.71 -3.82 6.84
N VAL A 13 -5.42 -3.46 6.86
CA VAL A 13 -4.86 -2.43 5.96
C VAL A 13 -4.98 -2.85 4.50
N SER A 14 -4.72 -4.13 4.19
CA SER A 14 -4.86 -4.66 2.82
C SER A 14 -6.31 -4.54 2.34
N ASP A 15 -7.28 -4.95 3.16
CA ASP A 15 -8.71 -4.86 2.85
C ASP A 15 -9.14 -3.40 2.61
N GLU A 16 -8.69 -2.46 3.45
CA GLU A 16 -9.00 -1.02 3.29
C GLU A 16 -8.43 -0.43 1.98
N ILE A 17 -7.25 -0.89 1.55
CA ILE A 17 -6.62 -0.47 0.28
C ILE A 17 -7.35 -1.11 -0.91
N GLU A 18 -7.65 -2.40 -0.83
CA GLU A 18 -8.35 -3.13 -1.90
C GLU A 18 -9.75 -2.55 -2.14
N GLU A 19 -10.49 -2.23 -1.08
CA GLU A 19 -11.81 -1.60 -1.16
C GLU A 19 -11.78 -0.27 -1.95
N ARG A 20 -10.71 0.53 -1.79
CA ARG A 20 -10.61 1.89 -2.33
C ARG A 20 -9.95 1.95 -3.70
N LEU A 21 -8.94 1.11 -3.94
CA LEU A 21 -8.21 1.08 -5.21
C LEU A 21 -8.82 0.07 -6.19
N GLY A 22 -9.52 -0.96 -5.71
CA GLY A 22 -10.31 -1.89 -6.50
C GLY A 22 -9.55 -2.45 -7.69
N ASP A 23 -10.08 -2.19 -8.89
CA ASP A 23 -9.56 -2.66 -10.18
C ASP A 23 -8.16 -2.18 -10.54
N LYS A 24 -7.60 -1.22 -9.77
CA LYS A 24 -6.22 -0.76 -9.91
C LYS A 24 -5.23 -1.68 -9.20
N ILE A 25 -5.67 -2.54 -8.28
CA ILE A 25 -4.83 -3.57 -7.68
C ILE A 25 -4.71 -4.73 -8.67
N SER A 26 -3.48 -5.09 -9.01
CA SER A 26 -3.19 -6.10 -10.04
C SER A 26 -2.59 -7.40 -9.49
N SER A 27 -2.48 -7.54 -8.18
CA SER A 27 -2.03 -8.76 -7.52
C SER A 27 -2.74 -8.97 -6.19
N SER A 28 -2.63 -10.17 -5.63
CA SER A 28 -2.90 -10.36 -4.21
C SER A 28 -1.90 -9.60 -3.34
N PHE A 29 -2.28 -9.30 -2.10
CA PHE A 29 -1.40 -8.74 -1.09
C PHE A 29 -0.53 -9.84 -0.46
N SER A 30 0.76 -9.56 -0.28
CA SER A 30 1.72 -10.42 0.41
C SER A 30 2.16 -9.74 1.71
N ILE A 31 1.90 -10.37 2.85
CA ILE A 31 2.26 -9.86 4.18
C ILE A 31 3.55 -10.54 4.64
N TYR A 32 4.51 -9.75 5.11
CA TYR A 32 5.81 -10.26 5.58
C TYR A 32 6.44 -9.34 6.63
N LYS A 33 7.56 -9.79 7.23
CA LYS A 33 8.26 -9.08 8.32
C LYS A 33 7.34 -8.70 9.49
N THR A 34 6.42 -9.59 9.84
CA THR A 34 5.46 -9.39 10.93
C THR A 34 6.13 -9.58 12.28
N GLN A 35 5.90 -8.64 13.20
CA GLN A 35 6.45 -8.65 14.54
C GLN A 35 5.48 -7.95 15.50
N ASP A 36 5.22 -8.53 16.67
CA ASP A 36 4.31 -7.96 17.69
C ASP A 36 5.06 -7.22 18.81
N GLU A 37 6.31 -7.59 19.08
CA GLU A 37 7.12 -7.12 20.21
C GLU A 37 8.51 -6.72 19.72
N PRO A 38 9.09 -5.59 20.18
CA PRO A 38 8.59 -4.67 21.22
C PRO A 38 7.48 -3.71 20.77
N TRP A 39 7.10 -3.73 19.49
CA TRP A 39 5.98 -3.00 18.91
C TRP A 39 5.51 -3.74 17.66
N ILE A 40 4.33 -3.36 17.15
CA ILE A 40 3.82 -3.90 15.90
C ILE A 40 4.60 -3.32 14.72
N GLU A 41 5.12 -4.22 13.88
CA GLU A 41 5.80 -3.92 12.62
C GLU A 41 5.37 -4.95 11.57
N PHE A 42 5.19 -4.51 10.33
CA PHE A 42 4.96 -5.39 9.18
C PHE A 42 5.22 -4.66 7.85
N SER A 43 5.40 -5.45 6.80
CA SER A 43 5.41 -4.99 5.42
C SER A 43 4.30 -5.68 4.62
N ILE A 44 3.74 -4.96 3.66
CA ILE A 44 2.78 -5.48 2.68
C ILE A 44 3.32 -5.17 1.29
N GLU A 45 3.32 -6.17 0.42
CA GLU A 45 3.67 -6.02 -1.00
C GLU A 45 2.47 -6.35 -1.88
N PHE A 46 2.22 -5.49 -2.87
CA PHE A 46 1.19 -5.69 -3.90
C PHE A 46 1.57 -4.93 -5.18
N SER A 47 1.01 -5.34 -6.31
CA SER A 47 1.17 -4.63 -7.57
C SER A 47 -0.04 -3.74 -7.83
N ALA A 48 0.20 -2.54 -8.36
CA ALA A 48 -0.83 -1.61 -8.80
C ALA A 48 -0.67 -1.26 -10.29
N TYR A 49 -1.78 -1.10 -10.98
CA TYR A 49 -1.91 -0.75 -12.39
C TYR A 49 -1.19 -1.71 -13.36
N ASN A 50 -0.87 -2.95 -12.97
CA ASN A 50 0.03 -3.82 -13.75
C ASN A 50 1.37 -3.13 -14.10
N PHE A 51 1.80 -2.16 -13.28
CA PHE A 51 2.90 -1.26 -13.64
C PHE A 51 3.91 -1.11 -12.50
N PHE A 52 3.45 -0.92 -11.26
CA PHE A 52 4.32 -0.74 -10.10
C PHE A 52 4.13 -1.86 -9.09
N ASN A 53 5.25 -2.33 -8.54
CA ASN A 53 5.25 -3.08 -7.29
C ASN A 53 5.35 -2.08 -6.14
N ILE A 54 4.42 -2.17 -5.19
CA ILE A 54 4.27 -1.26 -4.07
C ILE A 54 4.62 -2.00 -2.79
N ILE A 55 5.45 -1.38 -1.97
CA ILE A 55 5.74 -1.80 -0.61
C ILE A 55 5.13 -0.78 0.34
N LEU A 56 4.20 -1.24 1.18
CA LEU A 56 3.74 -0.52 2.35
C LEU A 56 4.52 -1.04 3.55
N ASN A 57 5.11 -0.13 4.33
CA ASN A 57 5.72 -0.47 5.62
C ASN A 57 4.92 0.17 6.74
N TYR A 58 4.71 -0.59 7.81
CA TYR A 58 4.14 -0.13 9.06
C TYR A 58 5.14 -0.36 10.18
N ASP A 59 5.45 0.68 10.95
CA ASP A 59 6.38 0.63 12.07
C ASP A 59 5.89 1.56 13.19
N ARG A 60 5.62 1.01 14.38
CA ARG A 60 5.20 1.75 15.59
C ARG A 60 4.02 2.71 15.37
N GLY A 61 3.07 2.35 14.50
CA GLY A 61 1.90 3.19 14.19
C GLY A 61 2.08 4.12 12.99
N SER A 62 3.32 4.37 12.58
CA SER A 62 3.61 5.11 11.35
C SER A 62 3.55 4.17 10.16
N PHE A 63 3.09 4.66 9.02
CA PHE A 63 3.03 3.87 7.80
C PHE A 63 3.21 4.72 6.53
N GLY A 64 3.54 4.07 5.42
CA GLY A 64 3.66 4.71 4.12
C GLY A 64 4.05 3.74 3.02
N CYS A 65 3.91 4.20 1.77
CA CYS A 65 4.16 3.41 0.58
C CYS A 65 5.43 3.85 -0.16
N SER A 66 6.01 2.91 -0.89
CA SER A 66 7.08 3.15 -1.84
C SER A 66 6.94 2.24 -3.04
N ILE A 67 7.44 2.67 -4.19
CA ILE A 67 7.60 1.82 -5.37
C ILE A 67 8.89 1.02 -5.19
N GLU A 68 8.80 -0.30 -5.31
CA GLU A 68 9.98 -1.18 -5.38
C GLU A 68 10.72 -0.95 -6.70
N ASN A 69 12.03 -0.72 -6.62
CA ASN A 69 12.89 -0.50 -7.77
C ASN A 69 14.28 -1.11 -7.53
N GLY A 70 14.41 -2.41 -7.77
CA GLY A 70 15.69 -3.12 -7.74
C GLY A 70 16.31 -3.21 -6.34
N GLY A 71 15.48 -3.44 -5.32
CA GLY A 71 15.82 -3.50 -3.91
C GLY A 71 15.76 -2.16 -3.18
N LEU A 72 15.46 -1.06 -3.89
CA LEU A 72 15.32 0.28 -3.33
C LEU A 72 13.86 0.74 -3.39
N GLY A 73 13.41 1.41 -2.33
CA GLY A 73 12.08 2.02 -2.28
C GLY A 73 12.11 3.47 -2.75
N ILE A 74 11.36 3.80 -3.80
CA ILE A 74 11.06 5.19 -4.17
C ILE A 74 9.83 5.62 -3.38
N ALA A 75 10.02 6.47 -2.37
CA ALA A 75 8.93 6.90 -1.50
C ALA A 75 7.78 7.56 -2.30
N LEU A 76 6.54 7.21 -1.93
CA LEU A 76 5.32 7.84 -2.41
C LEU A 76 4.83 8.77 -1.30
N PRO A 77 5.02 10.10 -1.43
CA PRO A 77 4.60 11.05 -0.42
C PRO A 77 3.09 10.93 -0.16
N ASN A 78 2.73 10.92 1.12
CA ASN A 78 1.35 10.91 1.59
C ASN A 78 1.23 11.78 2.83
N THR A 79 0.12 12.49 2.97
CA THR A 79 -0.19 13.34 4.13
C THR A 79 -0.60 12.51 5.33
N GLN A 80 -1.18 11.32 5.11
CA GLN A 80 -1.60 10.39 6.15
C GLN A 80 -0.44 9.48 6.54
N LYS A 81 0.20 9.79 7.68
CA LYS A 81 1.43 9.11 8.12
C LYS A 81 1.27 8.22 9.35
N TRP A 82 0.19 8.38 10.10
CA TRP A 82 -0.05 7.68 11.37
C TRP A 82 -1.40 6.98 11.28
N TYR A 83 -1.39 5.65 11.30
CA TYR A 83 -2.58 4.84 10.97
C TYR A 83 -3.77 5.09 11.91
N ASP A 84 -3.52 5.35 13.20
CA ASP A 84 -4.55 5.66 14.21
C ASP A 84 -5.30 6.99 13.95
N LYS A 85 -4.70 7.87 13.14
CA LYS A 85 -5.24 9.20 12.79
C LYS A 85 -5.48 9.36 11.29
N ALA A 86 -5.14 8.35 10.51
CA ALA A 86 -5.20 8.40 9.06
C ALA A 86 -6.65 8.35 8.60
N ASP A 87 -6.98 9.22 7.65
CA ASP A 87 -8.15 9.04 6.81
C ASP A 87 -7.74 8.16 5.62
N MET A 88 -8.25 6.91 5.59
CA MET A 88 -7.87 5.96 4.55
C MET A 88 -8.42 6.32 3.17
N ASP A 89 -9.49 7.12 3.08
CA ASP A 89 -10.00 7.64 1.81
C ASP A 89 -9.01 8.67 1.24
N ILE A 90 -8.51 9.58 2.07
CA ILE A 90 -7.46 10.54 1.68
C ILE A 90 -6.16 9.81 1.34
N PHE A 91 -5.75 8.84 2.17
CA PHE A 91 -4.53 8.07 1.92
C PHE A 91 -4.55 7.38 0.56
N CYS A 92 -5.63 6.65 0.24
CA CYS A 92 -5.72 5.91 -1.02
C CYS A 92 -5.86 6.85 -2.22
N LYS A 93 -6.58 7.98 -2.08
CA LYS A 93 -6.65 8.99 -3.13
C LYS A 93 -5.28 9.58 -3.45
N GLU A 94 -4.51 10.00 -2.45
CA GLU A 94 -3.17 10.54 -2.67
C GLU A 94 -2.19 9.49 -3.23
N LEU A 95 -2.30 8.24 -2.76
CA LEU A 95 -1.55 7.12 -3.33
C LEU A 95 -1.87 6.94 -4.81
N GLN A 96 -3.15 6.93 -5.18
CA GLN A 96 -3.61 6.85 -6.56
C GLN A 96 -3.03 7.99 -7.40
N GLU A 97 -3.15 9.24 -6.94
CA GLU A 97 -2.61 10.42 -7.64
C GLU A 97 -1.09 10.30 -7.86
N GLN A 98 -0.33 9.85 -6.85
CA GLN A 98 1.11 9.64 -7.00
C GLN A 98 1.43 8.56 -8.06
N LEU A 99 0.67 7.48 -8.12
CA LEU A 99 0.90 6.43 -9.11
C LEU A 99 0.56 6.91 -10.53
N GLU A 100 -0.62 7.51 -10.71
CA GLU A 100 -1.10 7.96 -12.02
C GLU A 100 -0.22 9.07 -12.61
N LEU A 101 0.36 9.96 -11.79
CA LEU A 101 1.33 10.97 -12.24
C LEU A 101 2.58 10.38 -12.90
N ARG A 102 2.89 9.10 -12.64
CA ARG A 102 4.08 8.40 -13.12
C ARG A 102 3.77 7.41 -14.24
N ILE A 103 2.51 7.11 -14.48
CA ILE A 103 2.07 6.17 -15.53
C ILE A 103 1.67 6.96 -16.77
N PRO A 104 2.09 6.54 -17.98
CA PRO A 104 1.64 7.21 -19.20
C PRO A 104 0.12 7.18 -19.36
N ASP A 105 -0.50 8.33 -19.61
CA ASP A 105 -1.96 8.45 -19.80
C ASP A 105 -2.55 7.45 -20.80
N LYS A 106 -1.85 7.20 -21.91
CA LYS A 106 -2.28 6.21 -22.93
C LYS A 106 -2.44 4.79 -22.36
N PHE A 107 -1.66 4.45 -21.35
CA PHE A 107 -1.72 3.15 -20.69
C PHE A 107 -2.90 3.10 -19.72
N LEU A 108 -3.15 4.17 -18.95
CA LEU A 108 -4.33 4.28 -18.08
C LEU A 108 -5.64 4.18 -18.87
N VAL A 109 -5.75 4.94 -19.97
CA VAL A 109 -6.94 4.95 -20.84
C VAL A 109 -7.17 3.57 -21.48
N TYR A 110 -6.12 2.89 -21.95
CA TYR A 110 -6.26 1.56 -22.56
C TYR A 110 -6.86 0.53 -21.58
N ASN A 111 -6.52 0.63 -20.29
CA ASN A 111 -7.00 -0.29 -19.26
C ASN A 111 -8.29 0.19 -18.57
N GLY A 112 -8.85 1.34 -18.96
CA GLY A 112 -10.10 1.87 -18.39
C GLY A 112 -9.96 2.48 -17.00
N TRP A 113 -8.74 2.84 -16.58
CA TRP A 113 -8.50 3.46 -15.26
C TRP A 113 -8.59 4.99 -15.26
N LYS A 114 -8.81 5.60 -16.43
CA LYS A 114 -8.97 7.05 -16.64
C LYS A 114 -10.08 7.33 -17.63
#